data_AF-A0A8B6G9M5-F1
#
_entry.id   AF-A0A8B6G9M5-F1
#
_cell.length_a   1.000
_cell.length_b   1.000
_cell.length_c   1.000
_cell.angle_alpha   90.00
_cell.angle_beta   90.00
_cell.angle_gamma   90.00
#
_symmetry.space_group_name_H-M   'P 1'
#
loop_
_entity.id
_entity.type
_entity.pdbx_description
1 polymer ?
#
loop_
_entity_poly.entity_id
_entity_poly.type
_entity_poly.pdbx_seq_one_letter_code
_entity_poly.pdbx_strand_id
1 'polypeptide(L)'
;MDQQLVYNDTHSEHNIKRRQKIGKPYWNSNLTELLNKTHRSEKDFLRWNGNRRTRDRLKQIVIVNRKSFDKSLRQAERQYEAEQRNKFKTLNTQNPKEFWKEVNKLGPKTTQQNIDSVFREDGTISYDTNEILER
;
A
#
# COMPACT_ATOMS: atom_id res chain seq x y z
N MET A 1 -14.00 32.43 -36.26
CA MET A 1 -13.92 30.97 -36.17
C MET A 1 -13.41 30.63 -34.78
N ASP A 2 -14.30 30.25 -33.87
CA ASP A 2 -13.95 30.01 -32.47
C ASP A 2 -13.33 28.62 -32.32
N GLN A 3 -12.08 28.58 -31.87
CA GLN A 3 -11.38 27.34 -31.57
C GLN A 3 -11.94 26.77 -30.26
N GLN A 4 -12.70 25.67 -30.37
CA GLN A 4 -13.14 24.88 -29.22
C GLN A 4 -11.91 24.20 -28.58
N LEU A 5 -11.49 24.70 -27.42
CA LEU A 5 -10.50 24.05 -26.57
C LEU A 5 -11.10 22.77 -25.98
N VAL A 6 -10.76 21.62 -26.56
CA VAL A 6 -11.06 20.29 -26.00
C VAL A 6 -10.04 19.99 -24.90
N TYR A 7 -10.49 19.99 -23.65
CA TYR A 7 -9.65 19.69 -22.49
C TYR A 7 -9.43 18.18 -22.40
N ASN A 8 -8.28 17.69 -22.89
CA ASN A 8 -7.87 16.30 -22.71
C ASN A 8 -7.36 16.11 -21.27
N ASP A 9 -8.22 15.58 -20.40
CA ASP A 9 -7.95 15.30 -18.98
C ASP A 9 -7.06 14.04 -18.80
N THR A 10 -5.81 14.12 -19.27
CA THR A 10 -4.81 13.04 -19.12
C THR A 10 -4.20 12.97 -17.71
N HIS A 11 -4.48 13.96 -16.85
CA HIS A 11 -3.90 14.06 -15.50
C HIS A 11 -4.74 13.41 -14.40
N SER A 12 -6.00 13.08 -14.70
CA SER A 12 -6.92 12.44 -13.76
C SER A 12 -6.56 10.98 -13.48
N GLU A 13 -6.22 10.20 -14.51
CA GLU A 13 -5.98 8.76 -14.38
C GLU A 13 -4.72 8.40 -13.58
N HIS A 14 -3.63 9.17 -13.74
CA HIS A 14 -2.39 8.94 -13.00
C HIS A 14 -2.55 9.21 -11.49
N ASN A 15 -3.42 10.13 -11.08
CA ASN A 15 -3.72 10.38 -9.67
C ASN A 15 -4.61 9.31 -9.04
N ILE A 16 -5.51 8.70 -9.83
CA ILE A 16 -6.40 7.63 -9.37
C ILE A 16 -5.59 6.41 -8.91
N LYS A 17 -4.59 6.00 -9.71
CA LYS A 17 -3.70 4.88 -9.36
C LYS A 17 -2.90 5.11 -8.08
N ARG A 18 -2.54 6.37 -7.76
CA ARG A 18 -1.83 6.72 -6.52
C ARG A 18 -2.71 6.64 -5.27
N ARG A 19 -3.99 6.98 -5.38
CA ARG A 19 -4.95 6.92 -4.26
C ARG A 19 -5.46 5.51 -4.01
N GLN A 20 -5.59 4.74 -5.09
CA GLN A 20 -5.85 3.32 -5.05
C GLN A 20 -4.65 2.58 -4.47
N LYS A 21 -4.62 2.48 -3.14
CA LYS A 21 -3.72 1.61 -2.39
C LYS A 21 -4.16 0.14 -2.51
N ILE A 22 -4.44 -0.34 -3.73
CA ILE A 22 -5.08 -1.65 -4.02
C ILE A 22 -4.27 -2.84 -3.49
N GLY A 23 -2.98 -2.68 -3.22
CA GLY A 23 -2.14 -3.70 -2.58
C GLY A 23 -2.17 -3.71 -1.05
N LYS A 24 -2.93 -2.81 -0.40
CA LYS A 24 -2.91 -2.73 1.06
C LYS A 24 -3.91 -3.70 1.70
N PRO A 25 -3.50 -4.41 2.76
CA PRO A 25 -4.30 -5.47 3.38
C PRO A 25 -5.58 -4.94 4.07
N TYR A 26 -5.66 -3.63 4.34
CA TYR A 26 -6.83 -2.98 4.92
C TYR A 26 -7.81 -2.43 3.88
N TRP A 27 -7.54 -2.61 2.58
CA TRP A 27 -8.42 -2.12 1.52
C TRP A 27 -9.67 -3.00 1.42
N ASN A 28 -10.86 -2.39 1.37
CA ASN A 28 -12.14 -3.11 1.30
C ASN A 28 -13.10 -2.54 0.24
N SER A 29 -14.21 -3.21 0.02
CA SER A 29 -15.24 -2.81 -0.95
C SER A 29 -15.82 -1.43 -0.64
N ASN A 30 -16.05 -1.11 0.64
CA ASN A 30 -16.56 0.19 1.08
C ASN A 30 -15.60 1.35 0.71
N LEU A 31 -14.29 1.18 0.92
CA LEU A 31 -13.29 2.17 0.51
C LEU A 31 -13.29 2.38 -1.00
N THR A 32 -13.48 1.31 -1.77
CA THR A 32 -13.61 1.39 -3.23
C THR A 32 -14.84 2.19 -3.63
N GLU A 33 -15.98 1.96 -2.99
CA GLU A 33 -17.21 2.70 -3.23
C GLU A 33 -17.08 4.19 -2.91
N LEU A 34 -16.54 4.52 -1.73
CA LEU A 34 -16.30 5.90 -1.30
C LEU A 34 -15.32 6.63 -2.23
N LEU A 35 -14.28 5.94 -2.70
CA LEU A 35 -13.34 6.48 -3.67
C LEU A 35 -14.03 6.79 -5.00
N ASN A 36 -14.83 5.85 -5.51
CA ASN A 36 -15.59 6.02 -6.75
C ASN A 36 -16.57 7.19 -6.63
N LYS A 37 -17.26 7.33 -5.49
CA LYS A 37 -18.15 8.47 -5.21
C LYS A 37 -17.40 9.79 -5.22
N THR A 38 -16.22 9.82 -4.61
CA THR A 38 -15.35 11.00 -4.60
C THR A 38 -14.95 11.38 -6.03
N HIS A 39 -14.49 10.43 -6.84
CA HIS A 39 -14.12 10.67 -8.23
C HIS A 39 -15.28 11.17 -9.10
N ARG A 40 -16.48 10.59 -8.93
CA ARG A 40 -17.68 11.07 -9.64
C ARG A 40 -17.94 12.53 -9.32
N SER A 41 -18.00 12.89 -8.03
CA SER A 41 -18.23 14.28 -7.63
C SER A 41 -17.13 15.24 -8.10
N GLU A 42 -15.87 14.79 -8.14
CA GLU A 42 -14.77 15.60 -8.67
C GLU A 42 -14.92 15.84 -10.17
N LYS A 43 -15.27 14.79 -10.94
CA LYS A 43 -15.56 14.92 -12.37
C LYS A 43 -16.73 15.86 -12.64
N ASP A 44 -17.80 15.74 -11.88
CA ASP A 44 -18.98 16.61 -12.01
C ASP A 44 -18.62 18.08 -11.72
N PHE A 45 -17.81 18.33 -10.68
CA PHE A 45 -17.33 19.67 -10.35
C PHE A 45 -16.42 20.27 -11.44
N LEU A 46 -15.50 19.48 -11.99
CA LEU A 46 -14.56 19.93 -13.02
C LEU A 46 -15.24 20.18 -14.37
N ARG A 47 -16.24 19.37 -14.72
CA ARG A 47 -17.00 19.50 -15.98
C ARG A 47 -18.05 20.62 -15.93
N TRP A 48 -18.36 21.16 -14.76
CA TRP A 48 -19.44 22.14 -14.61
C TRP A 48 -19.03 23.54 -15.10
N ASN A 49 -19.69 23.99 -16.17
CA ASN A 49 -19.50 25.32 -16.78
C ASN A 49 -20.70 26.27 -16.60
N GLY A 50 -21.64 25.94 -15.73
CA GLY A 50 -22.85 26.74 -15.50
C GLY A 50 -22.74 27.74 -14.34
N ASN A 51 -23.87 28.02 -13.69
CA ASN A 51 -23.97 29.01 -12.60
C ASN A 51 -22.99 28.75 -11.43
N ARG A 52 -22.43 29.83 -10.90
CA ARG A 52 -21.56 29.86 -9.71
C ARG A 52 -22.20 29.19 -8.49
N ARG A 53 -23.48 29.42 -8.22
CA ARG A 53 -24.16 28.80 -7.05
C ARG A 53 -24.12 27.27 -7.10
N THR A 54 -24.38 26.71 -8.27
CA THR A 54 -24.32 25.25 -8.48
C THR A 54 -22.89 24.75 -8.37
N ARG A 55 -21.92 25.50 -8.90
CA ARG A 55 -20.49 25.19 -8.76
C ARG A 55 -20.06 25.15 -7.29
N ASP A 56 -20.51 26.10 -6.47
CA ASP A 56 -20.21 26.13 -5.04
C ASP A 56 -20.83 24.94 -4.30
N ARG A 57 -22.07 24.55 -4.66
CA ARG A 57 -22.70 23.33 -4.14
C ARG A 57 -21.90 22.07 -4.50
N LEU A 58 -21.48 21.93 -5.76
CA LEU A 58 -20.64 20.81 -6.22
C LEU A 58 -19.30 20.77 -5.48
N LYS A 59 -18.69 21.93 -5.24
CA LYS A 59 -17.46 22.04 -4.43
C LYS A 59 -17.67 21.51 -3.01
N GLN A 60 -18.79 21.85 -2.36
CA GLN A 60 -19.11 21.32 -1.03
C GLN A 60 -19.30 19.80 -1.05
N ILE A 61 -19.97 19.27 -2.07
CA ILE A 61 -20.15 17.82 -2.24
C ILE A 61 -18.79 17.11 -2.36
N VAL A 62 -17.87 17.64 -3.18
CA VAL A 62 -16.51 17.11 -3.31
C VAL A 62 -15.78 17.10 -1.97
N ILE A 63 -15.84 18.21 -1.22
CA ILE A 63 -15.19 18.33 0.09
C ILE A 63 -15.75 17.27 1.07
N VAL A 64 -17.07 17.11 1.13
CA VAL A 64 -17.72 16.13 2.02
C VAL A 64 -17.34 14.70 1.64
N ASN A 65 -17.38 14.37 0.35
CA ASN A 65 -17.03 13.02 -0.13
C ASN A 65 -15.55 12.70 0.15
N ARG A 66 -14.63 13.64 -0.12
CA ARG A 66 -13.21 13.49 0.22
C ARG A 66 -13.01 13.25 1.72
N LYS A 67 -13.60 14.10 2.57
CA LYS A 67 -13.51 13.95 4.04
C LYS A 67 -14.04 12.60 4.51
N SER A 68 -15.15 12.14 3.93
CA SER A 68 -15.74 10.83 4.25
C SER A 68 -14.77 9.69 3.89
N PHE A 69 -14.25 9.69 2.66
CA PHE A 69 -13.26 8.71 2.22
C PHE A 69 -12.01 8.70 3.11
N ASP A 70 -11.42 9.86 3.38
CA ASP A 70 -10.21 9.98 4.21
C ASP A 70 -10.43 9.52 5.65
N LYS A 71 -11.64 9.73 6.19
CA LYS A 71 -12.03 9.25 7.52
C LYS A 71 -12.10 7.71 7.52
N SER A 72 -12.82 7.12 6.57
CA SER A 72 -12.95 5.67 6.46
C SER A 72 -11.62 4.98 6.18
N LEU A 73 -10.74 5.59 5.37
CA LEU A 73 -9.41 5.06 5.08
C LEU A 73 -8.56 4.97 6.35
N ARG A 74 -8.52 6.04 7.14
CA ARG A 74 -7.80 6.06 8.42
C ARG A 74 -8.38 5.08 9.44
N GLN A 75 -9.70 4.90 9.44
CA GLN A 75 -10.35 3.93 10.31
C GLN A 75 -9.96 2.50 9.95
N ALA A 76 -10.00 2.14 8.65
CA ALA A 76 -9.60 0.82 8.18
C ALA A 76 -8.13 0.52 8.48
N GLU A 77 -7.24 1.51 8.28
CA GLU A 77 -5.82 1.40 8.61
C GLU A 77 -5.60 1.14 10.11
N ARG A 78 -6.23 1.94 10.99
CA ARG A 78 -6.15 1.75 12.44
C ARG A 78 -6.71 0.42 12.90
N GLN A 79 -7.81 -0.02 12.30
CA GLN A 79 -8.43 -1.30 12.63
C GLN A 79 -7.48 -2.45 12.28
N TYR A 80 -6.93 -2.45 11.08
CA TYR A 80 -5.95 -3.44 10.66
C TYR A 80 -4.73 -3.46 11.58
N GLU A 81 -4.16 -2.30 11.91
CA GLU A 81 -3.03 -2.23 12.86
C GLU A 81 -3.40 -2.77 14.25
N ALA A 82 -4.61 -2.48 14.74
CA ALA A 82 -5.08 -3.00 16.01
C ALA A 82 -5.23 -4.53 15.99
N GLU A 83 -5.77 -5.08 14.90
CA GLU A 83 -5.87 -6.52 14.68
C GLU A 83 -4.49 -7.19 14.63
N GLN A 84 -3.52 -6.59 13.93
CA GLN A 84 -2.15 -7.10 13.90
C GLN A 84 -1.51 -7.08 15.30
N ARG A 85 -1.62 -5.95 16.03
CA ARG A 85 -1.12 -5.86 17.41
C ARG A 85 -1.74 -6.92 18.32
N ASN A 86 -3.05 -7.17 18.19
CA ASN A 86 -3.73 -8.18 18.97
C ASN A 86 -3.27 -9.60 18.61
N LYS A 87 -3.09 -9.90 17.31
CA LYS A 87 -2.52 -11.18 16.85
C LYS A 87 -1.13 -11.43 17.45
N PHE A 88 -0.26 -10.42 17.45
CA PHE A 88 1.06 -10.54 18.07
C PHE A 88 0.99 -10.76 19.58
N LYS A 89 0.08 -10.06 20.29
CA LYS A 89 -0.13 -10.28 21.73
C LYS A 89 -0.60 -11.70 22.02
N THR A 90 -1.56 -12.22 21.27
CA THR A 90 -2.07 -13.58 21.46
C THR A 90 -1.01 -14.63 21.13
N LEU A 91 -0.25 -14.44 20.06
CA LEU A 91 0.85 -15.33 19.67
C LEU A 91 1.95 -15.37 20.74
N ASN A 92 2.31 -14.23 21.33
CA ASN A 92 3.30 -14.19 22.41
C ASN A 92 2.85 -14.98 23.63
N THR A 93 1.56 -14.90 24.00
CA THR A 93 1.01 -15.60 25.18
C THR A 93 0.82 -17.10 24.95
N GLN A 94 0.44 -17.51 23.73
CA GLN A 94 0.12 -18.92 23.42
C GLN A 94 1.33 -19.73 22.92
N ASN A 95 2.21 -19.13 22.11
CA ASN A 95 3.34 -19.83 21.50
C ASN A 95 4.54 -18.88 21.25
N PRO A 96 5.40 -18.68 22.27
CA PRO A 96 6.55 -17.77 22.18
C PRO A 96 7.53 -18.11 21.04
N LYS A 97 7.64 -19.39 20.64
CA LYS A 97 8.52 -19.83 19.55
C LYS A 97 8.04 -19.31 18.18
N GLU A 98 6.74 -19.35 17.92
CA GLU A 98 6.16 -18.81 16.68
C GLU A 98 6.21 -17.27 16.65
N PHE A 99 6.06 -16.64 17.82
CA PHE A 99 6.23 -15.20 17.96
C PHE A 99 7.63 -14.74 17.49
N TRP A 100 8.70 -15.36 17.99
CA TRP A 100 10.06 -15.03 17.56
C TRP A 100 10.31 -15.35 16.08
N LYS A 101 9.67 -16.38 15.53
CA LYS A 101 9.75 -16.69 14.09
C LYS A 101 9.15 -15.58 13.22
N GLU A 102 8.01 -15.01 13.61
CA GLU A 102 7.41 -13.86 12.92
C GLU A 102 8.21 -12.56 13.13
N VAL A 103 8.74 -12.33 14.33
CA VAL A 103 9.61 -11.18 14.61
C VAL A 103 10.90 -11.23 13.80
N ASN A 104 11.53 -12.40 13.69
CA ASN A 104 12.74 -12.59 12.90
C ASN A 104 12.53 -12.37 11.39
N LYS A 105 11.28 -12.45 10.88
CA LYS A 105 10.95 -12.06 9.49
C LYS A 105 10.92 -10.54 9.28
N LEU A 106 10.72 -9.76 10.34
CA LEU A 106 10.68 -8.29 10.31
C LEU A 106 12.07 -7.65 10.40
N GLY A 107 13.05 -8.38 10.93
CA GLY A 107 14.44 -7.94 10.97
C GLY A 107 15.10 -7.90 9.58
N PRO A 108 16.26 -7.22 9.44
CA PRO A 108 17.04 -7.29 8.22
C PRO A 108 17.34 -8.76 7.91
N LYS A 109 16.91 -9.22 6.72
CA LYS A 109 17.29 -10.54 6.24
C LYS A 109 18.81 -10.53 6.07
N THR A 110 19.54 -11.11 7.02
CA THR A 110 20.89 -11.60 6.74
C THR A 110 20.71 -12.61 5.62
N THR A 111 21.07 -12.22 4.40
CA THR A 111 21.34 -13.17 3.34
C THR A 111 22.46 -14.03 3.87
N GLN A 112 22.13 -15.16 4.49
CA GLN A 112 23.13 -16.20 4.72
C GLN A 112 23.54 -16.62 3.32
N GLN A 113 24.64 -16.05 2.84
CA GLN A 113 25.34 -16.60 1.72
C GLN A 113 25.83 -17.96 2.23
N ASN A 114 25.15 -19.02 1.83
CA ASN A 114 25.71 -20.35 2.01
C ASN A 114 27.03 -20.34 1.24
N ILE A 115 28.13 -20.49 1.97
CA ILE A 115 29.45 -20.62 1.35
C ILE A 115 29.49 -22.05 0.81
N ASP A 116 29.07 -22.21 -0.44
CA ASP A 116 28.90 -23.52 -1.08
C ASP A 116 30.25 -24.08 -1.62
N SER A 117 31.35 -23.34 -1.51
CA SER A 117 32.67 -23.78 -1.94
C SER A 117 33.81 -23.00 -1.30
N VAL A 118 34.97 -23.66 -1.16
CA VAL A 118 36.22 -23.06 -0.66
C VAL A 118 37.29 -23.14 -1.75
N PHE A 119 37.99 -22.03 -1.97
CA PHE A 119 39.19 -21.99 -2.81
C PHE A 119 40.40 -22.48 -2.01
N ARG A 120 41.02 -23.56 -2.50
CA ARG A 120 42.30 -24.04 -1.99
C ARG A 120 43.46 -23.22 -2.59
N GLU A 121 44.60 -23.21 -1.91
CA GLU A 121 45.79 -22.44 -2.33
C GLU A 121 46.40 -22.93 -3.65
N ASP A 122 46.05 -24.14 -4.08
CA ASP A 122 46.42 -24.74 -5.37
C ASP A 122 45.52 -24.27 -6.54
N GLY A 123 44.55 -23.39 -6.28
CA GLY A 123 43.62 -22.86 -7.28
C GLY A 123 42.44 -23.79 -7.60
N THR A 124 42.29 -24.91 -6.88
CA THR A 124 41.15 -25.81 -7.06
C THR A 124 39.96 -25.42 -6.16
N ILE A 125 38.75 -25.70 -6.63
CA ILE A 125 37.50 -25.42 -5.91
C ILE A 125 37.05 -26.72 -5.24
N SER A 126 36.98 -26.71 -3.91
CA SER A 126 36.44 -27.82 -3.13
C SER A 126 34.98 -27.54 -2.77
N TYR A 127 34.15 -28.57 -2.92
CA TYR A 127 32.74 -28.59 -2.53
C TYR A 127 32.49 -29.53 -1.33
N ASP A 128 33.56 -29.99 -0.67
CA ASP A 128 33.44 -30.93 0.44
C ASP A 128 32.97 -30.23 1.71
N THR A 129 31.83 -30.69 2.23
CA THR A 129 31.15 -30.15 3.41
C THR A 129 31.99 -30.15 4.69
N ASN A 130 32.91 -31.10 4.86
CA ASN A 130 33.76 -31.14 6.05
C ASN A 130 34.83 -30.04 6.03
N GLU A 131 35.35 -29.73 4.85
CA GLU A 131 36.39 -28.72 4.65
C GLU A 131 35.83 -27.29 4.71
N ILE A 132 34.55 -27.12 4.34
CA ILE A 132 33.80 -25.86 4.44
C ILE A 132 33.53 -25.49 5.92
N LEU A 133 33.36 -26.47 6.81
CA LEU A 133 32.99 -26.26 8.21
C LEU A 133 34.17 -26.06 9.17
N GLU A 134 35.40 -26.43 8.77
CA GLU A 134 36.61 -26.30 9.60
C GLU A 134 37.33 -24.95 9.48
N ARG A 135 36.81 -24.02 8.67
CA ARG A 135 37.31 -22.62 8.53
C ARG A 135 36.33 -21.61 9.09
#